data_AF-A0A141RKS1-F1
#
_entry.id   AF-A0A141RKS1-F1
#
_cell.length_a   1.000
_cell.length_b   1.000
_cell.length_c   1.000
_cell.angle_alpha   90.00
_cell.angle_beta   90.00
_cell.angle_gamma   90.00
#
_symmetry.space_group_name_H-M   'P 1'
#
loop_
_entity.id
_entity.type
_entity.pdbx_description
1 polymer ?
#
loop_
_entity_poly.entity_id
_entity_poly.type
_entity_poly.pdbx_seq_one_letter_code
_entity_poly.pdbx_strand_id
1 'polypeptide(L)' 'MEMTNAQRLILSNQYKMMTMLDPDNAERYRRLQTIIERGYGLQMRELDREFGQLTEE' A
#
# COMPACT_ATOMS: atom_id res chain seq x y z
N MET A 1 9.54 -4.60 -3.30
CA MET A 1 8.22 -5.25 -3.26
C MET A 1 7.80 -5.75 -4.65
N GLU A 2 7.91 -7.06 -4.90
CA GLU A 2 7.19 -7.71 -6.01
C GLU A 2 5.81 -8.16 -5.52
N MET A 3 4.77 -7.88 -6.30
CA MET A 3 3.39 -8.19 -5.95
C MET A 3 2.62 -8.67 -7.18
N THR A 4 1.82 -9.72 -6.99
CA THR A 4 0.88 -10.22 -7.99
C THR A 4 -0.26 -9.23 -8.22
N ASN A 5 -0.93 -9.34 -9.37
CA ASN A 5 -2.11 -8.51 -9.67
C ASN A 5 -3.23 -8.69 -8.64
N ALA A 6 -3.41 -9.91 -8.10
CA ALA A 6 -4.38 -10.17 -7.04
C ALA A 6 -4.02 -9.44 -5.74
N GLN A 7 -2.74 -9.45 -5.33
CA GLN A 7 -2.28 -8.72 -4.15
C GLN A 7 -2.45 -7.20 -4.31
N ARG A 8 -2.21 -6.66 -5.52
CA ARG A 8 -2.49 -5.23 -5.83
C ARG A 8 -3.97 -4.89 -5.64
N LEU A 9 -4.87 -5.75 -6.11
CA LEU A 9 -6.30 -5.55 -5.95
C LEU A 9 -6.73 -5.59 -4.48
N ILE A 10 -6.18 -6.52 -3.70
CA ILE A 10 -6.44 -6.60 -2.25
C ILE A 10 -6.01 -5.30 -1.56
N LEU A 11 -4.79 -4.81 -1.83
CA LEU A 11 -4.29 -3.57 -1.25
C LEU A 11 -5.07 -2.33 -1.68
N SER A 12 -5.46 -2.23 -2.96
CA SER A 12 -6.33 -1.14 -3.43
C SER A 12 -7.67 -1.13 -2.66
N ASN A 13 -8.29 -2.30 -2.50
CA ASN A 13 -9.53 -2.43 -1.74
C ASN A 13 -9.34 -2.08 -0.25
N GLN A 14 -8.21 -2.45 0.36
CA GLN A 14 -7.90 -2.08 1.74
C GLN A 14 -7.80 -0.56 1.91
N TYR A 15 -7.04 0.14 1.06
CA TYR A 15 -6.96 1.61 1.14
C TYR A 15 -8.31 2.29 0.92
N LYS A 16 -9.16 1.72 0.06
CA LYS A 16 -10.53 2.21 -0.14
C LYS A 16 -11.38 2.06 1.13
N MET A 17 -11.29 0.92 1.83
CA MET A 17 -11.97 0.71 3.12
C MET A 17 -11.41 1.63 4.22
N MET A 18 -10.09 1.79 4.31
CA MET A 18 -9.46 2.69 5.28
C MET A 18 -9.92 4.15 5.09
N THR A 19 -10.09 4.60 3.85
CA THR A 19 -10.65 5.92 3.54
C THR A 19 -12.08 6.10 4.07
N MET A 20 -12.87 5.03 4.12
CA MET A 20 -14.23 5.07 4.67
C MET A 20 -14.25 5.02 6.21
N LEU A 21 -13.29 4.33 6.81
CA LEU A 21 -13.19 4.12 8.26
C LEU A 21 -12.48 5.27 8.98
N ASP A 22 -11.51 5.90 8.32
CA ASP A 22 -10.69 6.99 8.83
C ASP A 22 -10.55 8.09 7.75
N PRO A 23 -11.56 8.97 7.63
CA PRO A 23 -11.59 10.03 6.63
C PRO A 23 -10.50 11.08 6.84
N ASP A 24 -10.01 11.27 8.06
CA ASP A 24 -8.96 12.25 8.37
C ASP A 24 -7.64 11.88 7.69
N ASN A 25 -7.41 10.59 7.46
CA ASN A 25 -6.26 10.07 6.72
C ASN A 25 -6.56 9.76 5.23
N ALA A 26 -7.71 10.17 4.70
CA ALA A 26 -8.17 9.84 3.34
C ALA A 26 -7.20 10.26 2.22
N GLU A 27 -6.48 11.38 2.38
CA GLU A 27 -5.49 11.83 1.39
C GLU A 27 -4.31 10.85 1.30
N ARG A 28 -3.81 10.41 2.46
CA ARG A 28 -2.73 9.43 2.55
C ARG A 28 -3.14 8.11 1.89
N TYR A 29 -4.32 7.59 2.20
CA TYR A 29 -4.80 6.33 1.63
C TYR A 29 -5.03 6.40 0.12
N ARG A 30 -5.59 7.51 -0.38
CA ARG A 30 -5.77 7.73 -1.83
C ARG A 30 -4.43 7.79 -2.58
N ARG A 31 -3.41 8.41 -1.99
CA ARG A 31 -2.04 8.39 -2.54
C ARG A 31 -1.49 6.98 -2.62
N LEU A 32 -1.63 6.19 -1.54
CA LEU A 32 -1.18 4.80 -1.49
C LEU A 32 -1.93 3.90 -2.49
N GLN A 33 -3.25 4.04 -2.59
CA GLN A 33 -4.06 3.35 -3.60
C GLN A 33 -3.55 3.64 -5.02
N THR A 34 -3.27 4.91 -5.34
CA THR A 34 -2.76 5.31 -6.66
C THR A 34 -1.40 4.67 -6.97
N ILE A 35 -0.51 4.61 -5.97
CA ILE A 35 0.82 3.97 -6.13
C ILE A 35 0.66 2.48 -6.46
N ILE A 36 -0.25 1.78 -5.76
CA ILE A 36 -0.50 0.35 -5.99
C ILE A 36 -1.15 0.08 -7.35
N GLU A 37 -2.16 0.87 -7.73
CA GLU A 37 -2.89 0.69 -8.99
C GLU A 37 -2.02 1.01 -10.21
N ARG A 38 -1.21 2.09 -10.14
CA ARG A 38 -0.37 2.53 -11.26
C ARG A 38 0.99 1.84 -11.32
N GLY A 39 1.37 1.10 -10.27
CA GLY A 39 2.63 0.35 -10.27
C GLY A 39 3.87 1.24 -10.25
N TYR A 40 3.83 2.38 -9.56
CA TYR A 40 4.98 3.30 -9.50
C TYR A 40 6.15 2.67 -8.71
N GLY A 41 7.11 2.09 -9.45
CA GLY A 41 8.17 1.26 -8.88
C GLY A 41 9.05 1.95 -7.83
N LEU A 42 9.30 3.26 -7.97
CA LEU A 42 10.06 4.03 -6.97
C LEU A 42 9.31 4.08 -5.63
N GLN A 43 8.04 4.46 -5.65
CA GLN A 43 7.19 4.57 -4.47
C GLN A 43 6.86 3.20 -3.87
N MET A 44 6.75 2.16 -4.69
CA MET A 44 6.64 0.77 -4.21
C MET A 44 7.91 0.32 -3.48
N ARG A 45 9.10 0.78 -3.90
CA ARG A 45 10.35 0.52 -3.21
C ARG A 45 10.49 1.30 -1.90
N GLU A 46 9.96 2.52 -1.85
CA GLU A 46 9.87 3.30 -0.61
C GLU A 46 8.97 2.61 0.42
N LEU A 47 7.80 2.11 -0.01
CA LEU A 47 6.90 1.34 0.86
C LEU A 47 7.56 0.09 1.44
N ASP A 48 8.33 -0.63 0.63
CA ASP A 48 9.09 -1.81 1.06
C ASP A 48 10.04 -1.50 2.23
N ARG A 49 10.62 -0.29 2.27
CA ARG A 49 11.55 0.13 3.32
C ARG A 49 10.87 0.41 4.66
N GLU A 50 9.56 0.62 4.67
CA GLU A 50 8.80 0.77 5.92
C GLU A 50 8.65 -0.57 6.66
N PHE A 51 8.84 -1.70 5.96
CA PHE A 51 8.78 -3.04 6.55
C PHE A 51 10.18 -3.55 6.91
N GLY A 52 10.52 -3.48 8.21
CA GLY A 52 11.71 -4.13 8.76
C GLY A 52 11.49 -5.63 9.02
N GLN A 53 12.58 -6.39 9.13
CA GLN A 53 12.55 -7.80 9.53
C GLN A 53 13.41 -7.98 10.79
N LEU A 54 12.84 -8.60 11.82
CA LEU A 54 13.58 -9.16 12.95
C LEU A 54 13.41 -10.68 12.88
N THR A 55 14.51 -11.41 12.78
CA THR A 55 14.49 -12.88 12.68
C THR A 55 14.20 -13.51 14.04
N GLU A 56 13.43 -14.59 14.03
CA GLU A 56 13.24 -15.43 15.22
C GLU A 56 14.55 -16.21 15.48
N GLU A 57 15.08 -16.12 16.71
CA GLU A 57 16.22 -16.92 17.20
C GLU A 57 15.77 -18.26 17.78
#